data_AF-A0A8S4S3V6-F1
#
_entry.id   AF-A0A8S4S3V6-F1
#
_cell.length_a   1.000
_cell.length_b   1.000
_cell.length_c   1.000
_cell.angle_alpha   90.00
_cell.angle_beta   90.00
_cell.angle_gamma   90.00
#
_symmetry.space_group_name_H-M   'P 1'
#
loop_
_entity.id
_entity.type
_entity.pdbx_description
1 polymer ?
#
loop_
_entity_poly.entity_id
_entity_poly.type
_entity_poly.pdbx_seq_one_letter_code
_entity_poly.pdbx_strand_id
1 'polypeptide(L)'
;MNLDTLFQGLPEEGIIVFGSQLHTHLTGVAVWTRHSRRGVELPMLNRDFHYSTHFQEIRILHRPVKVLPGDYLETTCIYNTKDKENATIGGHAITDEMCVNYMHYYPATELEVCKSAVSNTALQEYFEFEKRWDNISIDFKATPRTNYLSIRPWTPLRAKALHTLYTESPISMQCNKSDGNRFQGDWEGIRVPKIKLRLPEEPRMCIETYHTI
;
A
#
# COMPACT_ATOMS: atom_id res chain seq x y z
N MET A 1 -4.02 -6.67 0.09
CA MET A 1 -4.34 -8.11 -0.07
C MET A 1 -5.73 -8.24 -0.66
N ASN A 2 -5.91 -8.93 -1.79
CA ASN A 2 -7.23 -9.10 -2.45
C ASN A 2 -8.00 -10.29 -1.86
N LEU A 3 -9.31 -10.34 -2.12
CA LEU A 3 -10.23 -11.44 -1.82
C LEU A 3 -9.60 -12.81 -2.11
N ASP A 4 -9.13 -13.03 -3.34
CA ASP A 4 -8.65 -14.34 -3.79
C ASP A 4 -7.33 -14.79 -3.14
N THR A 5 -6.52 -13.86 -2.62
CA THR A 5 -5.21 -14.18 -2.01
C THR A 5 -5.36 -14.59 -0.55
N LEU A 6 -6.24 -13.93 0.20
CA LEU A 6 -6.58 -14.36 1.56
C LEU A 6 -7.33 -15.69 1.58
N PHE A 7 -8.02 -16.05 0.49
CA PHE A 7 -8.66 -17.36 0.36
C PHE A 7 -7.67 -18.54 0.36
N GLN A 8 -6.47 -18.36 -0.20
CA GLN A 8 -5.49 -19.45 -0.29
C GLN A 8 -4.49 -19.46 0.87
N GLY A 9 -4.19 -18.29 1.43
CA GLY A 9 -3.15 -18.13 2.45
C GLY A 9 -3.62 -18.21 3.90
N LEU A 10 -4.93 -18.17 4.16
CA LEU A 10 -5.50 -18.18 5.51
C LEU A 10 -6.38 -19.41 5.75
N PRO A 11 -6.46 -19.92 6.99
CA PRO A 11 -7.39 -20.97 7.37
C PRO A 11 -8.84 -20.46 7.38
N GLU A 12 -9.82 -21.37 7.36
CA GLU A 12 -11.25 -21.02 7.27
C GLU A 12 -11.71 -20.14 8.44
N GLU A 13 -11.21 -20.42 9.65
CA GLU A 13 -11.46 -19.64 10.85
C GLU A 13 -10.76 -18.26 10.86
N GLY A 14 -9.85 -18.03 9.92
CA GLY A 14 -9.03 -16.83 9.79
C GLY A 14 -7.91 -16.71 10.81
N ILE A 15 -7.30 -15.53 10.86
CA ILE A 15 -6.23 -15.17 11.80
C ILE A 15 -6.66 -14.02 12.71
N ILE A 16 -6.04 -13.94 13.87
CA ILE A 16 -6.13 -12.83 14.81
C ILE A 16 -4.81 -12.08 14.79
N VAL A 17 -4.84 -10.86 14.25
CA VAL A 17 -3.71 -9.93 14.30
C VAL A 17 -3.73 -9.22 15.65
N PHE A 18 -2.67 -9.36 16.42
CA PHE A 18 -2.55 -8.77 17.76
C PHE A 18 -1.49 -7.67 17.84
N GLY A 19 -0.60 -7.59 16.85
CA GLY A 19 0.44 -6.57 16.80
C GLY A 19 0.74 -6.13 15.38
N SER A 20 1.29 -4.93 15.24
CA SER A 20 1.66 -4.36 13.95
C SER A 20 2.85 -3.41 14.08
N GLN A 21 3.76 -3.45 13.09
CA GLN A 21 4.85 -2.51 12.91
C GLN A 21 4.75 -1.88 11.52
N LEU A 22 4.60 -0.56 11.49
CA LEU A 22 4.53 0.22 10.25
C LEU A 22 5.94 0.61 9.82
N HIS A 23 6.20 0.57 8.52
CA HIS A 23 7.53 0.84 7.98
C HIS A 23 7.46 1.58 6.63
N THR A 24 8.29 2.62 6.53
CA THR A 24 8.64 3.36 5.32
C THR A 24 10.11 3.78 5.38
N HIS A 25 10.65 4.32 4.29
CA HIS A 25 11.91 5.05 4.34
C HIS A 25 11.66 6.54 4.64
N LEU A 26 12.64 7.40 4.33
CA LEU A 26 12.83 8.74 4.87
C LEU A 26 11.71 9.75 4.60
N THR A 27 10.90 9.54 3.58
CA THR A 27 9.85 10.50 3.16
C THR A 27 8.47 10.17 3.74
N GLY A 28 8.29 9.03 4.42
CA GLY A 28 7.00 8.66 5.00
C GLY A 28 6.57 9.56 6.17
N VAL A 29 5.31 9.99 6.16
CA VAL A 29 4.73 10.91 7.17
C VAL A 29 3.44 10.39 7.82
N ALA A 30 2.76 9.43 7.19
CA ALA A 30 1.59 8.77 7.76
C ALA A 30 1.42 7.38 7.13
N VAL A 31 0.98 6.41 7.92
CA VAL A 31 0.72 5.05 7.47
C VAL A 31 -0.53 4.51 8.15
N TRP A 32 -1.39 3.83 7.40
CA TRP A 32 -2.53 3.11 7.96
C TRP A 32 -2.89 1.88 7.14
N THR A 33 -3.58 0.93 7.76
CA THR A 33 -4.12 -0.25 7.10
C THR A 33 -5.62 -0.32 7.31
N ARG A 34 -6.38 -0.10 6.24
CA ARG A 34 -7.83 -0.29 6.20
C ARG A 34 -8.16 -1.76 6.05
N HIS A 35 -9.25 -2.16 6.69
CA HIS A 35 -9.77 -3.52 6.63
C HIS A 35 -11.20 -3.44 6.09
N SER A 36 -11.54 -4.30 5.13
CA SER A 36 -12.91 -4.41 4.67
C SER A 36 -13.29 -5.85 4.39
N ARG A 37 -14.59 -6.13 4.51
CA ARG A 37 -15.20 -7.43 4.24
C ARG A 37 -16.38 -7.22 3.31
N ARG A 38 -16.34 -7.87 2.14
CA ARG A 38 -17.40 -7.78 1.11
C ARG A 38 -17.76 -6.33 0.74
N GLY A 39 -16.75 -5.45 0.71
CA GLY A 39 -16.91 -4.03 0.36
C GLY A 39 -17.39 -3.12 1.50
N VAL A 40 -17.60 -3.66 2.71
CA VAL A 40 -17.91 -2.88 3.92
C VAL A 40 -16.63 -2.67 4.72
N GLU A 41 -16.31 -1.42 5.04
CA GLU A 41 -15.18 -1.08 5.89
C GLU A 41 -15.41 -1.57 7.33
N LEU A 42 -14.36 -2.18 7.88
CA LEU A 42 -14.24 -2.60 9.26
C LEU A 42 -13.25 -1.67 9.98
N PRO A 43 -13.18 -1.70 11.32
CA PRO A 43 -12.21 -0.88 12.04
C PRO A 43 -10.80 -1.05 11.47
N MET A 44 -10.08 0.06 11.31
CA MET A 44 -8.72 0.04 10.79
C MET A 44 -7.85 -0.89 11.62
N LEU A 45 -7.01 -1.67 10.95
CA LEU A 45 -6.13 -2.63 11.61
C LEU A 45 -5.06 -1.91 12.42
N ASN A 46 -4.41 -0.93 11.80
CA ASN A 46 -3.48 -0.03 12.47
C ASN A 46 -3.50 1.34 11.77
N ARG A 47 -3.22 2.41 12.50
CA ARG A 47 -3.11 3.78 11.97
C ARG A 47 -2.07 4.58 12.75
N ASP A 48 -1.25 5.31 12.02
CA ASP A 48 -0.40 6.36 12.57
C ASP A 48 -0.36 7.55 11.60
N PHE A 49 -1.10 8.62 11.94
CA PHE A 49 -1.15 9.85 11.16
C PHE A 49 0.01 10.81 11.46
N HIS A 50 0.83 10.50 12.48
CA HIS A 50 2.02 11.26 12.86
C HIS A 50 3.25 10.35 12.82
N TYR A 51 3.23 9.40 11.88
CA TYR A 51 4.28 8.41 11.74
C TYR A 51 5.63 9.10 11.54
N SER A 52 6.65 8.64 12.27
CA SER A 52 8.02 9.08 12.11
C SER A 52 8.89 7.90 11.72
N THR A 53 9.67 8.10 10.66
CA THR A 53 10.63 7.12 10.15
C THR A 53 11.73 6.79 11.16
N HIS A 54 11.94 7.64 12.16
CA HIS A 54 12.91 7.44 13.24
C HIS A 54 12.33 6.67 14.43
N PHE A 55 11.01 6.46 14.46
CA PHE A 55 10.32 5.80 15.57
C PHE A 55 9.44 4.66 15.04
N GLN A 56 10.08 3.51 14.81
CA GLN A 56 9.45 2.33 14.20
C GLN A 56 9.33 1.19 15.22
N GLU A 57 8.33 1.28 16.09
CA GLU A 57 8.08 0.28 17.13
C GLU A 57 7.05 -0.78 16.68
N ILE A 58 7.13 -1.96 17.30
CA ILE A 58 6.06 -2.95 17.21
C ILE A 58 5.00 -2.57 18.24
N ARG A 59 3.79 -2.23 17.78
CA ARG A 59 2.65 -1.91 18.66
C ARG A 59 1.76 -3.12 18.83
N ILE A 60 1.42 -3.44 20.08
CA ILE A 60 0.28 -4.32 20.37
C ILE A 60 -0.99 -3.53 20.04
N LEU A 61 -1.86 -4.12 19.24
CA LEU A 61 -3.12 -3.49 18.86
C LEU A 61 -4.05 -3.42 20.08
N HIS A 62 -4.64 -2.25 20.32
CA HIS A 62 -5.62 -2.06 21.41
C HIS A 62 -6.78 -3.07 21.34
N ARG A 63 -7.14 -3.49 20.14
CA ARG A 63 -8.12 -4.53 19.87
C ARG A 63 -7.53 -5.49 18.85
N PRO A 64 -7.35 -6.78 19.18
CA PRO A 64 -6.96 -7.77 18.19
C PRO A 64 -7.98 -7.82 17.04
N VAL A 65 -7.48 -7.94 15.81
CA VAL A 65 -8.28 -7.84 14.58
C VAL A 65 -8.41 -9.21 13.94
N LYS A 66 -9.65 -9.67 13.74
CA LYS A 66 -9.93 -10.93 13.07
C LYS A 66 -10.01 -10.75 11.56
N VAL A 67 -9.03 -11.29 10.85
CA VAL A 67 -8.96 -11.29 9.38
C VAL A 67 -9.40 -12.66 8.88
N LEU A 68 -10.43 -12.68 8.02
CA LEU A 68 -10.96 -13.89 7.41
C LEU A 68 -10.50 -14.05 5.96
N PRO A 69 -10.53 -15.29 5.42
CA PRO A 69 -10.50 -15.51 3.99
C PRO A 69 -11.51 -14.62 3.24
N GLY A 70 -11.07 -13.99 2.15
CA GLY A 70 -11.88 -13.05 1.37
C GLY A 70 -11.96 -11.63 1.94
N ASP A 71 -11.28 -11.31 3.04
CA ASP A 71 -11.15 -9.91 3.44
C ASP A 71 -10.21 -9.13 2.49
N TYR A 72 -10.31 -7.80 2.54
CA TYR A 72 -9.44 -6.89 1.82
C TYR A 72 -8.71 -6.00 2.81
N LEU A 73 -7.38 -6.09 2.81
CA LEU A 73 -6.49 -5.20 3.57
C LEU A 73 -5.78 -4.24 2.62
N GLU A 74 -5.92 -2.94 2.87
CA GLU A 74 -5.34 -1.84 2.11
C GLU A 74 -4.39 -1.06 3.02
N THR A 75 -3.08 -1.16 2.78
CA THR A 75 -2.08 -0.34 3.45
C THR A 75 -1.79 0.88 2.61
N THR A 76 -1.97 2.06 3.18
CA THR A 76 -1.67 3.35 2.54
C THR A 76 -0.56 4.03 3.31
N CYS A 77 0.42 4.55 2.57
CA CYS A 77 1.50 5.37 3.09
C CYS A 77 1.44 6.74 2.41
N ILE A 78 1.60 7.80 3.19
CA ILE A 78 1.71 9.17 2.71
C ILE A 78 3.16 9.60 2.81
N TYR A 79 3.64 10.24 1.76
CA TYR A 79 5.03 10.67 1.64
C TYR A 79 5.14 12.18 1.43
N ASN A 80 6.24 12.76 1.91
CA ASN A 80 6.63 14.14 1.66
C ASN A 80 7.97 14.17 0.92
N THR A 81 7.93 14.49 -0.36
CA THR A 81 9.09 14.56 -1.25
C THR A 81 9.53 15.99 -1.57
N LYS A 82 9.12 16.99 -0.78
CA LYS A 82 9.49 18.41 -1.02
C LYS A 82 11.00 18.65 -1.09
N ASP A 83 11.77 17.88 -0.34
CA ASP A 83 13.24 17.98 -0.29
C ASP A 83 13.94 17.04 -1.30
N LYS A 84 13.19 16.50 -2.27
CA LYS A 84 13.72 15.61 -3.32
C LYS A 84 13.63 16.30 -4.68
N GLU A 85 14.77 16.37 -5.37
CA GLU A 85 14.84 16.92 -6.73
C GLU A 85 14.28 15.95 -7.79
N ASN A 86 14.47 14.64 -7.56
CA ASN A 86 14.06 13.58 -8.48
C ASN A 86 12.89 12.76 -7.90
N ALA A 87 12.16 12.06 -8.78
CA ALA A 87 11.16 11.10 -8.36
C ALA A 87 11.76 10.04 -7.42
N THR A 88 11.05 9.76 -6.33
CA THR A 88 11.42 8.71 -5.37
C THR A 88 10.67 7.43 -5.73
N ILE A 89 11.39 6.34 -5.93
CA ILE A 89 10.85 5.07 -6.45
C ILE A 89 10.88 4.00 -5.36
N GLY A 90 9.98 3.03 -5.42
CA GLY A 90 10.01 1.87 -4.52
C GLY A 90 11.30 1.05 -4.69
N GLY A 91 11.93 0.66 -3.58
CA GLY A 91 13.19 -0.08 -3.62
C GLY A 91 13.82 -0.30 -2.24
N HIS A 92 15.00 -0.92 -2.23
CA HIS A 92 15.71 -1.30 -1.01
C HIS A 92 16.74 -0.27 -0.53
N ALA A 93 17.08 0.73 -1.36
CA ALA A 93 18.05 1.74 -0.99
C ALA A 93 17.44 2.78 -0.05
N ILE A 94 18.27 3.45 0.76
CA ILE A 94 17.82 4.54 1.66
C ILE A 94 17.18 5.72 0.92
N THR A 95 17.53 5.89 -0.35
CA THR A 95 17.00 6.93 -1.24
C THR A 95 15.71 6.54 -1.94
N ASP A 96 15.34 5.26 -1.85
CA ASP A 96 14.09 4.71 -2.36
C ASP A 96 13.01 4.79 -1.26
N GLU A 97 11.81 4.30 -1.55
CA GLU A 97 10.73 4.18 -0.57
C GLU A 97 10.20 2.76 -0.40
N MET A 98 9.54 2.56 0.75
CA MET A 98 8.79 1.36 1.09
C MET A 98 7.45 1.72 1.73
N CYS A 99 6.45 0.85 1.54
CA CYS A 99 5.18 0.89 2.26
C CYS A 99 4.88 -0.50 2.83
N VAL A 100 5.17 -0.71 4.11
CA VAL A 100 5.06 -2.04 4.72
C VAL A 100 4.32 -1.95 6.05
N ASN A 101 3.49 -2.95 6.31
CA ASN A 101 2.93 -3.23 7.62
C ASN A 101 3.27 -4.69 7.98
N TYR A 102 4.16 -4.87 8.94
CA TYR A 102 4.46 -6.18 9.53
C TYR A 102 3.37 -6.52 10.54
N MET A 103 2.61 -7.57 10.27
CA MET A 103 1.53 -8.01 11.14
C MET A 103 1.96 -9.21 11.98
N HIS A 104 1.74 -9.13 13.29
CA HIS A 104 1.93 -10.23 14.22
C HIS A 104 0.57 -10.87 14.52
N TYR A 105 0.44 -12.16 14.24
CA TYR A 105 -0.85 -12.85 14.25
C TYR A 105 -0.77 -14.31 14.73
N TYR A 106 -1.93 -14.90 15.03
CA TYR A 106 -2.11 -16.34 15.24
C TYR A 106 -3.45 -16.83 14.66
N PRO A 107 -3.63 -18.13 14.35
CA PRO A 107 -2.59 -19.16 14.30
C PRO A 107 -1.57 -18.87 13.19
N ALA A 108 -0.38 -19.47 13.28
CA ALA A 108 0.62 -19.36 12.23
C ALA A 108 0.08 -19.98 10.92
N THR A 109 0.38 -19.35 9.79
CA THR A 109 0.01 -19.83 8.45
C THR A 109 1.25 -19.88 7.57
N GLU A 110 1.14 -20.48 6.38
CA GLU A 110 2.24 -20.43 5.41
C GLU A 110 2.41 -19.03 4.79
N LEU A 111 1.42 -18.12 4.90
CA LEU A 111 1.47 -16.79 4.29
C LEU A 111 2.44 -15.86 5.04
N GLU A 112 3.52 -15.47 4.37
CA GLU A 112 4.53 -14.57 4.96
C GLU A 112 4.51 -13.18 4.31
N VAL A 113 4.59 -13.11 2.98
CA VAL A 113 4.63 -11.85 2.25
C VAL A 113 3.40 -11.77 1.39
N CYS A 114 2.63 -10.69 1.47
CA CYS A 114 1.53 -10.43 0.54
C CYS A 114 1.48 -8.94 0.21
N LYS A 115 1.92 -8.62 -1.01
CA LYS A 115 2.12 -7.25 -1.50
C LYS A 115 1.56 -7.09 -2.90
N SER A 116 1.30 -5.85 -3.30
CA SER A 116 0.86 -5.53 -4.65
C SER A 116 1.63 -4.37 -5.26
N ALA A 117 1.65 -4.33 -6.59
CA ALA A 117 2.11 -3.20 -7.38
C ALA A 117 1.08 -2.92 -8.50
N VAL A 118 1.21 -1.80 -9.21
CA VAL A 118 0.48 -1.58 -10.46
C VAL A 118 0.77 -2.73 -11.44
N SER A 119 -0.21 -3.12 -12.26
CA SER A 119 -0.01 -4.14 -13.27
C SER A 119 1.09 -3.75 -14.24
N ASN A 120 1.85 -4.74 -14.70
CA ASN A 120 2.95 -4.53 -15.64
C ASN A 120 2.43 -3.95 -16.96
N THR A 121 1.29 -4.43 -17.44
CA THR A 121 0.65 -3.92 -18.67
C THR A 121 0.23 -2.47 -18.51
N ALA A 122 -0.47 -2.10 -17.43
CA ALA A 122 -0.90 -0.71 -17.25
C ALA A 122 0.29 0.24 -17.10
N LEU A 123 1.37 -0.22 -16.45
CA LEU A 123 2.58 0.57 -16.32
C LEU A 123 3.30 0.76 -17.66
N GLN A 124 3.35 -0.28 -18.50
CA GLN A 124 3.89 -0.19 -19.86
C GLN A 124 3.08 0.81 -20.71
N GLU A 125 1.75 0.72 -20.68
CA GLU A 125 0.85 1.66 -21.37
C GLU A 125 1.06 3.10 -20.91
N TYR A 126 1.27 3.32 -19.61
CA TYR A 126 1.60 4.65 -19.08
C TYR A 126 2.92 5.19 -19.65
N PHE A 127 3.96 4.37 -19.71
CA PHE A 127 5.23 4.78 -20.30
C PHE A 127 5.13 5.02 -21.81
N GLU A 128 4.34 4.23 -22.53
CA GLU A 128 4.03 4.48 -23.94
C GLU A 128 3.30 5.80 -24.15
N PHE A 129 2.36 6.13 -23.27
CA PHE A 129 1.65 7.41 -23.27
C PHE A 129 2.62 8.59 -23.09
N GLU A 130 3.49 8.55 -22.08
CA GLU A 130 4.49 9.61 -21.82
C GLU A 130 5.46 9.78 -23.01
N LYS A 131 5.88 8.66 -23.62
CA LYS A 131 6.73 8.68 -24.82
C LYS A 131 6.00 9.28 -26.03
N ARG A 132 4.73 8.94 -26.24
CA ARG A 132 3.97 9.39 -27.41
C ARG A 132 3.53 10.84 -27.31
N TRP A 133 3.10 11.27 -26.11
CA TRP A 133 2.50 12.59 -25.91
C TRP A 133 3.54 13.69 -25.71
N ASP A 134 4.54 13.43 -24.85
CA ASP A 134 5.53 14.43 -24.44
C ASP A 134 6.96 14.10 -24.94
N ASN A 135 7.11 13.08 -25.80
CA ASN A 135 8.40 12.62 -26.33
C ASN A 135 9.44 12.30 -25.24
N ILE A 136 8.98 11.78 -24.10
CA ILE A 136 9.85 11.36 -22.99
C ILE A 136 10.74 10.18 -23.44
N SER A 137 12.01 10.20 -23.04
CA SER A 137 12.98 9.15 -23.34
C SER A 137 12.72 7.88 -22.53
N ILE A 138 11.79 7.07 -23.03
CA ILE A 138 11.41 5.77 -22.47
C ILE A 138 12.08 4.65 -23.26
N ASP A 139 12.75 3.75 -22.54
CA ASP A 139 13.30 2.50 -23.07
C ASP A 139 12.48 1.31 -22.54
N PHE A 140 11.75 0.65 -23.45
CA PHE A 140 10.90 -0.50 -23.12
C PHE A 140 11.68 -1.76 -22.73
N LYS A 141 13.01 -1.79 -22.96
CA LYS A 141 13.90 -2.86 -22.49
C LYS A 141 14.50 -2.58 -21.12
N ALA A 142 14.45 -1.32 -20.67
CA ALA A 142 15.00 -0.92 -19.38
C ALA A 142 14.07 -1.29 -18.23
N THR A 143 14.61 -1.26 -17.01
CA THR A 143 13.80 -1.48 -15.80
C THR A 143 12.75 -0.37 -15.64
N PRO A 144 11.59 -0.65 -15.02
CA PRO A 144 10.60 0.39 -14.72
C PRO A 144 11.18 1.59 -13.95
N ARG A 145 12.15 1.34 -13.06
CA ARG A 145 12.89 2.37 -12.33
C ARG A 145 13.55 3.37 -13.28
N THR A 146 14.26 2.89 -14.29
CA THR A 146 14.94 3.73 -15.28
C THR A 146 13.93 4.64 -15.97
N ASN A 147 12.79 4.08 -16.40
CA ASN A 147 11.75 4.84 -17.09
C ASN A 147 11.08 5.89 -16.18
N TYR A 148 10.79 5.57 -14.91
CA TYR A 148 10.29 6.57 -13.96
C TYR A 148 11.26 7.73 -13.75
N LEU A 149 12.57 7.45 -13.68
CA LEU A 149 13.60 8.48 -13.50
C LEU A 149 13.81 9.32 -14.77
N SER A 150 13.48 8.79 -15.95
CA SER A 150 13.50 9.54 -17.21
C SER A 150 12.34 10.52 -17.36
N ILE A 151 11.24 10.33 -16.62
CA ILE A 151 10.07 11.21 -16.69
C ILE A 151 10.39 12.54 -16.02
N ARG A 152 10.46 13.61 -16.82
CA ARG A 152 10.68 14.99 -16.38
C ARG A 152 10.28 15.98 -17.48
N PRO A 153 9.78 17.18 -17.14
CA PRO A 153 9.59 17.72 -15.79
C PRO A 153 8.29 17.25 -15.13
N TRP A 154 8.29 16.91 -13.83
CA TRP A 154 7.06 16.53 -13.12
C TRP A 154 6.09 17.71 -12.96
N THR A 155 5.09 17.80 -13.84
CA THR A 155 4.02 18.81 -13.76
C THR A 155 2.85 18.32 -12.89
N PRO A 156 1.99 19.22 -12.38
CA PRO A 156 0.78 18.83 -11.66
C PRO A 156 -0.13 17.90 -12.48
N LEU A 157 -0.21 18.12 -13.80
CA LEU A 157 -0.99 17.26 -14.69
C LEU A 157 -0.41 15.85 -14.76
N ARG A 158 0.92 15.73 -14.90
CA ARG A 158 1.58 14.42 -14.94
C ARG A 158 1.49 13.67 -13.61
N ALA A 159 1.68 14.37 -12.49
CA ALA A 159 1.48 13.79 -11.16
C ALA A 159 0.05 13.28 -10.97
N LYS A 160 -0.95 14.03 -11.47
CA LYS A 160 -2.35 13.59 -11.45
C LYS A 160 -2.61 12.40 -12.37
N ALA A 161 -2.01 12.34 -13.55
CA ALA A 161 -2.11 11.19 -14.44
C ALA A 161 -1.53 9.91 -13.80
N LEU A 162 -0.36 10.03 -13.17
CA LEU A 162 0.26 8.94 -12.42
C LEU A 162 -0.60 8.51 -11.22
N HIS A 163 -1.20 9.46 -10.50
CA HIS A 163 -2.14 9.13 -9.42
C HIS A 163 -3.33 8.31 -9.93
N THR A 164 -3.94 8.72 -11.05
CA THR A 164 -5.05 7.98 -11.68
C THR A 164 -4.64 6.57 -12.10
N LEU A 165 -3.42 6.39 -12.63
CA LEU A 165 -2.87 5.07 -12.93
C LEU A 165 -2.89 4.19 -11.67
N TYR A 166 -2.40 4.67 -10.54
CA TYR A 166 -2.34 3.86 -9.32
C TYR A 166 -3.70 3.58 -8.69
N THR A 167 -4.68 4.47 -8.85
CA THR A 167 -6.00 4.30 -8.21
C THR A 167 -6.99 3.49 -9.05
N GLU A 168 -6.88 3.51 -10.38
CA GLU A 168 -7.87 2.89 -11.26
C GLU A 168 -7.35 1.67 -12.04
N SER A 169 -6.04 1.54 -12.25
CA SER A 169 -5.50 0.43 -13.01
C SER A 169 -5.47 -0.87 -12.20
N PRO A 170 -5.50 -2.03 -12.88
CA PRO A 170 -5.31 -3.32 -12.24
C PRO A 170 -3.95 -3.41 -11.51
N ILE A 171 -3.87 -4.35 -10.57
CA ILE A 171 -2.68 -4.62 -9.78
C ILE A 171 -2.08 -5.98 -10.12
N SER A 172 -0.77 -6.07 -9.95
CA SER A 172 -0.02 -7.32 -9.84
C SER A 172 0.12 -7.66 -8.36
N MET A 173 -0.32 -8.84 -7.95
CA MET A 173 -0.23 -9.31 -6.58
C MET A 173 0.92 -10.32 -6.44
N GLN A 174 1.64 -10.25 -5.34
CA GLN A 174 2.66 -11.21 -4.97
C GLN A 174 2.40 -11.67 -3.55
N CYS A 175 1.94 -12.91 -3.41
CA CYS A 175 1.82 -13.56 -2.12
C CYS A 175 2.70 -14.81 -2.07
N ASN A 176 3.65 -14.79 -1.15
CA ASN A 176 4.68 -15.82 -0.96
C ASN A 176 4.45 -16.55 0.36
N LYS A 177 4.81 -17.83 0.33
CA LYS A 177 4.89 -18.70 1.48
C LYS A 177 6.18 -18.48 2.26
N SER A 178 6.24 -19.02 3.48
CA SER A 178 7.44 -19.01 4.34
C SER A 178 8.67 -19.73 3.76
N ASP A 179 8.49 -20.58 2.75
CA ASP A 179 9.58 -21.23 2.02
C ASP A 179 10.12 -20.37 0.85
N GLY A 180 9.56 -19.17 0.65
CA GLY A 180 9.89 -18.25 -0.43
C GLY A 180 9.14 -18.50 -1.75
N ASN A 181 8.42 -19.62 -1.89
CA ASN A 181 7.63 -19.93 -3.08
C ASN A 181 6.34 -19.11 -3.13
N ARG A 182 5.79 -18.92 -4.33
CA ARG A 182 4.49 -18.24 -4.52
C ARG A 182 3.33 -19.19 -4.32
N PHE A 183 2.20 -18.68 -3.83
CA PHE A 183 0.92 -19.38 -3.92
C PHE A 183 0.53 -19.57 -5.40
N GLN A 184 -0.09 -20.71 -5.72
CA GLN A 184 -0.46 -21.04 -7.09
C GLN A 184 -1.61 -20.14 -7.58
N GLY A 185 -1.44 -19.52 -8.74
CA GLY A 185 -2.47 -18.68 -9.35
C GLY A 185 -1.89 -17.71 -10.37
N ASP A 186 -2.76 -17.18 -11.21
CA ASP A 186 -2.45 -15.98 -11.98
C ASP A 186 -2.76 -14.76 -11.11
N TRP A 187 -1.73 -13.96 -10.84
CA TRP A 187 -1.81 -12.84 -9.92
C TRP A 187 -1.61 -11.48 -10.63
N GLU A 188 -1.62 -11.47 -11.97
CA GLU A 188 -1.51 -10.26 -12.77
C GLU A 188 -2.90 -9.74 -13.19
N GLY A 189 -3.05 -8.43 -13.39
CA GLY A 189 -4.29 -7.86 -13.94
C GLY A 189 -5.49 -7.91 -12.99
N ILE A 190 -5.26 -8.08 -11.69
CA ILE A 190 -6.32 -8.13 -10.68
C ILE A 190 -6.95 -6.75 -10.52
N ARG A 191 -8.28 -6.65 -10.49
CA ARG A 191 -8.96 -5.38 -10.23
C ARG A 191 -8.79 -4.95 -8.78
N VAL A 192 -8.49 -3.67 -8.55
CA VAL A 192 -8.41 -3.11 -7.20
C VAL A 192 -9.76 -3.25 -6.49
N PRO A 193 -9.83 -3.96 -5.34
CA PRO A 193 -11.06 -4.04 -4.56
C PRO A 193 -11.46 -2.66 -4.05
N LYS A 194 -12.73 -2.29 -4.20
CA LYS A 194 -13.25 -1.00 -3.76
C LYS A 194 -14.02 -1.15 -2.45
N ILE A 195 -13.68 -0.33 -1.46
CA ILE A 195 -14.46 -0.16 -0.23
C ILE A 195 -15.68 0.70 -0.58
N LYS A 196 -16.86 0.05 -0.62
CA LYS A 196 -18.13 0.67 -1.03
C LYS A 196 -18.78 1.45 0.10
N LEU A 197 -18.75 0.89 1.30
CA LEU A 197 -19.34 1.48 2.50
C LEU A 197 -18.21 1.80 3.47
N ARG A 198 -17.92 3.09 3.63
CA ARG A 198 -16.90 3.57 4.57
C ARG A 198 -17.46 3.63 5.98
N LEU A 199 -16.60 3.41 6.97
CA LEU A 199 -16.96 3.69 8.35
C LEU A 199 -17.08 5.22 8.53
N PRO A 200 -18.06 5.69 9.33
CA PRO A 200 -18.12 7.09 9.68
C PRO A 200 -16.84 7.48 10.44
N GLU A 201 -16.35 8.69 10.17
CA GLU A 201 -15.21 9.23 10.90
C GLU A 201 -15.58 9.41 12.38
N GLU A 202 -14.65 9.05 13.27
CA GLU A 202 -14.82 9.34 14.69
C GLU A 202 -14.87 10.86 14.87
N PRO A 203 -15.92 11.41 15.50
CA PRO A 203 -16.02 12.84 15.70
C PRO A 203 -14.83 13.33 16.54
N ARG A 204 -14.09 14.31 16.00
CA ARG A 204 -13.03 14.99 16.76
C ARG A 204 -13.69 15.84 17.84
N MET A 205 -13.74 15.33 19.06
CA MET A 205 -14.13 16.13 20.22
C MET A 205 -12.95 17.03 20.61
N CYS A 206 -12.89 18.23 20.04
CA CYS A 206 -12.04 19.28 20.58
C CYS A 206 -12.68 19.76 21.89
N ILE A 207 -12.07 19.45 23.03
CA ILE A 207 -12.49 20.04 24.30
C ILE A 207 -12.08 21.51 24.26
N GLU A 208 -13.04 22.40 24.03
CA GLU A 208 -12.87 23.85 24.21
C GLU A 208 -12.73 24.18 25.70
N THR A 209 -11.60 23.79 26.29
CA THR A 209 -11.18 24.36 27.57
C THR A 209 -10.59 25.72 27.27
N TYR A 210 -11.45 26.75 27.33
CA TYR A 210 -11.00 28.13 27.45
C TYR A 210 -10.24 28.25 28.77
N HIS A 211 -8.94 28.00 28.75
CA HIS A 211 -8.06 28.46 29.81
C HIS A 211 -8.02 29.99 29.70
N THR A 212 -8.87 30.64 30.48
CA THR A 212 -8.73 32.05 30.83
C THR A 212 -7.45 32.16 31.65
N ILE A 213 -6.39 32.66 31.02
CA ILE A 213 -5.18 33.14 31.71
C ILE A 213 -5.49 34.53 32.26
#